data_AF-A0A167VM91-F1
#
_entry.id   AF-A0A167VM91-F1
#
_cell.length_a   1.000
_cell.length_b   1.000
_cell.length_c   1.000
_cell.angle_alpha   90.00
_cell.angle_beta   90.00
_cell.angle_gamma   90.00
#
_symmetry.space_group_name_H-M   'P 1'
#
loop_
_entity.id
_entity.type
_entity.pdbx_description
1 polymer ?
#
loop_
_entity_poly.entity_id
_entity_poly.type
_entity_poly.pdbx_seq_one_letter_code
_entity_poly.pdbx_strand_id
1 'polypeptide(L)'
;MQDGKDENDRTNNLTHPAIAELCKVFFYGSTTKLGHAFSDEFGAKVPSMAVALVITAIKCALDEWAAGSFKRAPFQADTYSPVYKHVVGLIQKVVADEYHGSKFERARRDWSAGGSMRVDDQSKTGMADLEVQLD
;
A
#
# COMPACT_ATOMS: atom_id res chain seq x y z
N MET A 1 -0.78 1.86 12.69
CA MET A 1 0.13 2.13 11.55
C MET A 1 0.52 3.59 11.57
N GLN A 2 1.46 3.94 12.44
CA GLN A 2 2.05 5.28 12.52
C GLN A 2 3.56 5.12 12.34
N ASP A 3 4.19 6.04 11.63
CA ASP A 3 5.63 6.02 11.35
C ASP A 3 6.39 6.98 12.29
N GLY A 4 6.12 6.89 13.60
CA GLY A 4 6.67 7.85 14.57
C GLY A 4 6.09 9.26 14.43
N LYS A 5 6.92 10.27 14.69
CA LYS A 5 6.59 11.70 14.66
C LYS A 5 7.55 12.47 13.75
N ASP A 6 7.12 13.63 13.29
CA ASP A 6 7.98 14.58 12.55
C ASP A 6 8.70 15.58 13.44
N GLU A 7 9.45 16.48 12.81
CA GLU A 7 10.20 17.58 13.44
C GLU A 7 9.32 18.55 14.25
N ASN A 8 8.00 18.58 14.00
CA ASN A 8 7.05 19.37 14.76
C ASN A 8 6.38 18.57 15.89
N ASP A 9 6.92 17.39 16.23
CA ASP A 9 6.39 16.43 17.21
C ASP A 9 4.97 15.92 16.86
N ARG A 10 4.59 15.94 15.58
CA ARG A 10 3.29 15.47 15.09
C ARG A 10 3.38 14.10 14.45
N THR A 11 2.35 13.28 14.64
CA THR A 11 2.34 11.88 14.22
C THR A 11 2.31 11.68 12.71
N ASN A 12 3.09 10.71 12.24
CA ASN A 12 3.11 10.22 10.86
C ASN A 12 2.00 9.18 10.63
N ASN A 13 0.75 9.66 10.49
CA ASN A 13 -0.42 8.79 10.34
C ASN A 13 -0.47 8.14 8.96
N LEU A 14 -0.68 6.82 8.92
CA LEU A 14 -0.90 6.03 7.69
C LEU A 14 0.28 6.02 6.70
N THR A 15 1.49 6.38 7.14
CA THR A 15 2.70 6.42 6.31
C THR A 15 3.76 5.41 6.70
N HIS A 16 3.39 4.35 7.44
CA HIS A 16 4.33 3.30 7.81
C HIS A 16 5.04 2.71 6.57
N PRO A 17 6.37 2.47 6.59
CA PRO A 17 7.13 2.04 5.42
C PRO A 17 6.57 0.80 4.69
N ALA A 18 6.02 -0.16 5.44
CA ALA A 18 5.37 -1.33 4.86
C ALA A 18 4.19 -0.99 3.91
N ILE A 19 3.43 0.09 4.21
CA ILE A 19 2.35 0.56 3.34
C ILE A 19 2.94 1.11 2.04
N ALA A 20 3.98 1.93 2.16
CA ALA A 20 4.65 2.55 1.02
C ALA A 20 5.24 1.51 0.07
N GLU A 21 5.99 0.53 0.61
CA GLU A 21 6.58 -0.54 -0.21
C GLU A 21 5.51 -1.40 -0.88
N LEU A 22 4.45 -1.80 -0.18
CA LEU A 22 3.37 -2.57 -0.79
C LEU A 22 2.64 -1.78 -1.88
N CYS A 23 2.39 -0.49 -1.69
CA CYS A 23 1.80 0.34 -2.74
C CYS A 23 2.70 0.38 -3.98
N LYS A 24 4.01 0.61 -3.80
CA LYS A 24 4.99 0.66 -4.89
C LYS A 24 5.05 -0.67 -5.66
N VAL A 25 5.26 -1.78 -4.96
CA VAL A 25 5.42 -3.10 -5.60
C VAL A 25 4.11 -3.57 -6.24
N PHE A 26 2.98 -3.45 -5.54
CA PHE A 26 1.72 -4.01 -6.01
C PHE A 26 1.11 -3.20 -7.16
N PHE A 27 1.09 -1.87 -7.06
CA PHE A 27 0.45 -1.01 -8.07
C PHE A 27 1.41 -0.58 -9.18
N TYR A 28 2.72 -0.48 -8.94
CA TYR A 28 3.67 0.09 -9.89
C TYR A 28 4.87 -0.79 -10.14
N GLY A 29 4.95 -2.02 -9.64
CA GLY A 29 6.16 -2.86 -9.77
C GLY A 29 6.49 -3.31 -11.20
N SER A 30 5.61 -3.07 -12.18
CA SER A 30 5.87 -3.31 -13.61
C SER A 30 4.91 -2.49 -14.47
N THR A 31 5.24 -2.29 -15.76
CA THR A 31 4.40 -1.54 -16.73
C THR A 31 3.00 -2.12 -16.93
N THR A 32 2.79 -3.38 -16.56
CA THR A 32 1.51 -4.10 -16.65
C THR A 32 0.64 -3.97 -15.40
N LYS A 33 1.13 -3.31 -14.34
CA LYS A 33 0.37 -3.14 -13.09
C LYS A 33 -0.66 -2.02 -13.19
N LEU A 34 -1.59 -2.04 -12.24
CA LEU A 34 -2.73 -1.12 -12.15
C LEU A 34 -2.31 0.35 -12.24
N GLY A 35 -1.18 0.73 -11.65
CA GLY A 35 -0.68 2.09 -11.64
C GLY A 35 -0.37 2.65 -13.04
N HIS A 36 0.04 1.77 -13.96
CA HIS A 36 0.30 2.12 -15.35
C HIS A 36 -0.93 1.89 -16.23
N ALA A 37 -1.71 0.84 -15.97
CA ALA A 37 -2.92 0.52 -16.72
C ALA A 37 -4.06 1.55 -16.50
N PHE A 38 -4.09 2.17 -15.32
CA PHE A 38 -5.09 3.15 -14.89
C PHE A 38 -4.40 4.44 -14.44
N SER A 39 -3.64 5.05 -15.36
CA SER A 39 -2.83 6.24 -15.07
C SER A 39 -3.66 7.45 -14.67
N ASP A 40 -4.91 7.53 -15.11
CA ASP A 40 -5.82 8.62 -14.76
C ASP A 40 -6.14 8.59 -13.26
N GLU A 41 -6.30 7.40 -12.69
CA GLU A 41 -6.60 7.20 -11.27
C GLU A 41 -5.33 7.13 -10.40
N PHE A 42 -4.27 6.48 -10.88
CA PHE A 42 -3.08 6.18 -10.08
C PHE A 42 -1.86 7.05 -10.39
N GLY A 43 -1.82 7.74 -11.54
CA GLY A 43 -0.62 8.42 -12.00
C GLY A 43 -0.20 9.57 -11.08
N ALA A 44 -1.15 10.44 -10.71
CA ALA A 44 -0.83 11.61 -9.89
C ALA A 44 -0.47 11.26 -8.44
N LYS A 45 -1.14 10.26 -7.85
CA LYS A 45 -0.93 9.78 -6.48
C LYS A 45 -1.62 8.44 -6.30
N VAL A 46 -1.13 7.61 -5.38
CA VAL A 46 -1.85 6.40 -4.98
C VAL A 46 -3.24 6.78 -4.47
N PRO A 47 -4.34 6.18 -4.99
CA PRO A 47 -5.69 6.43 -4.49
C PRO A 47 -5.79 6.09 -3.00
N SER A 48 -6.45 6.95 -2.22
CA SER A 48 -6.58 6.72 -0.77
C SER A 48 -7.35 5.42 -0.46
N MET A 49 -8.32 5.04 -1.30
CA MET A 49 -9.04 3.77 -1.17
C MET A 49 -8.16 2.56 -1.47
N ALA A 50 -7.15 2.70 -2.34
CA ALA A 50 -6.16 1.68 -2.60
C ALA A 50 -5.20 1.52 -1.39
N VAL A 51 -4.85 2.63 -0.74
CA VAL A 51 -4.10 2.59 0.54
C VAL A 51 -4.90 1.86 1.62
N ALA A 52 -6.21 2.10 1.73
CA ALA A 52 -7.06 1.36 2.67
C ALA A 52 -7.03 -0.15 2.41
N LEU A 53 -7.02 -0.56 1.13
CA LEU A 53 -6.95 -1.96 0.75
C LEU A 53 -5.61 -2.58 1.17
N VAL A 54 -4.49 -1.89 0.93
CA VAL A 54 -3.14 -2.32 1.35
C VAL A 54 -3.06 -2.49 2.87
N ILE A 55 -3.56 -1.51 3.64
CA ILE A 55 -3.60 -1.59 5.10
C ILE A 55 -4.41 -2.80 5.57
N THR A 56 -5.52 -3.09 4.90
CA THR A 56 -6.39 -4.24 5.20
C THR A 56 -5.66 -5.55 4.88
N ALA A 57 -4.92 -5.62 3.78
CA ALA A 57 -4.10 -6.77 3.41
C ALA A 57 -2.97 -7.01 4.42
N ILE A 58 -2.31 -5.96 4.91
CA ILE A 58 -1.31 -6.07 6.00
C ILE A 58 -1.97 -6.64 7.26
N LYS A 59 -3.16 -6.15 7.64
CA LYS A 59 -3.89 -6.70 8.79
C LYS A 59 -4.19 -8.18 8.60
N CYS A 60 -4.62 -8.59 7.40
CA CYS A 60 -4.83 -10.00 7.09
C CYS A 60 -3.55 -10.82 7.27
N ALA A 61 -2.42 -10.37 6.74
CA ALA A 61 -1.13 -11.06 6.89
C ALA A 61 -0.69 -11.16 8.35
N LEU A 62 -0.94 -10.12 9.18
CA LEU A 62 -0.66 -10.16 10.61
C LEU A 62 -1.57 -11.17 11.34
N ASP A 63 -2.83 -11.29 10.92
CA ASP A 63 -3.77 -12.26 11.49
C ASP A 63 -3.36 -13.71 11.20
N GLU A 64 -2.63 -13.96 10.11
CA GLU A 64 -2.04 -15.27 9.84
C GLU A 64 -1.02 -15.71 10.90
N TRP A 65 -0.44 -14.77 11.64
CA TRP A 65 0.59 -15.02 12.65
C TRP A 65 0.12 -14.71 14.08
N ALA A 66 -1.14 -14.35 14.28
CA ALA A 66 -1.65 -13.85 15.56
C ALA A 66 -1.49 -14.83 16.74
N ALA A 67 -1.46 -16.15 16.47
CA ALA A 67 -1.28 -17.19 17.47
C ALA A 67 0.20 -17.53 17.76
N GLY A 68 1.15 -16.82 17.16
CA GLY A 68 2.58 -17.17 17.21
C GLY A 68 2.99 -18.30 16.26
N SER A 69 2.04 -18.84 15.48
CA SER A 69 2.25 -19.84 14.44
C SER A 69 1.48 -19.45 13.18
N PHE A 70 2.06 -19.70 12.01
CA PHE A 70 1.40 -19.42 10.74
C PHE A 70 0.13 -20.25 10.56
N LYS A 71 -0.97 -19.55 10.31
CA LYS A 71 -2.25 -20.11 9.88
C LYS A 71 -2.82 -19.23 8.78
N ARG A 72 -2.89 -19.78 7.57
CA ARG A 72 -3.42 -19.07 6.41
C ARG A 72 -4.79 -18.45 6.70
N ALA A 73 -4.93 -17.16 6.44
CA ALA A 73 -6.17 -16.42 6.56
C ALA A 73 -6.59 -15.96 5.16
N PRO A 74 -7.75 -16.40 4.65
CA PRO A 74 -8.19 -15.97 3.33
C PRO A 74 -8.55 -14.48 3.36
N PHE A 75 -7.96 -13.69 2.46
CA PHE A 75 -8.31 -12.28 2.30
C PHE A 75 -9.65 -12.15 1.56
N GLN A 76 -10.74 -12.16 2.33
CA GLN A 76 -12.11 -12.15 1.82
C GLN A 76 -12.92 -10.97 2.38
N ALA A 77 -13.88 -10.51 1.58
CA ALA A 77 -14.73 -9.38 1.93
C ALA A 77 -15.53 -9.62 3.22
N ASP A 78 -16.10 -10.81 3.40
CA ASP A 78 -16.95 -11.13 4.55
C ASP A 78 -16.19 -10.98 5.88
N THR A 79 -14.90 -11.31 5.87
CA THR A 79 -14.01 -11.22 7.03
C THR A 79 -13.44 -9.81 7.21
N TYR A 80 -12.93 -9.19 6.13
CA TYR A 80 -12.11 -7.98 6.22
C TYR A 80 -12.80 -6.67 5.81
N SER A 81 -14.05 -6.71 5.35
CA SER A 81 -14.84 -5.49 5.10
C SER A 81 -14.97 -4.58 6.32
N PRO A 82 -15.17 -5.08 7.56
CA PRO A 82 -15.19 -4.23 8.74
C PRO A 82 -13.85 -3.50 8.95
N VAL A 83 -12.73 -4.19 8.74
CA VAL A 83 -11.37 -3.60 8.83
C VAL A 83 -11.20 -2.53 7.76
N TYR A 84 -11.56 -2.83 6.51
CA TYR A 84 -11.48 -1.87 5.41
C TYR A 84 -12.28 -0.59 5.68
N LYS A 85 -13.55 -0.74 6.09
CA LYS A 85 -14.43 0.40 6.43
C LYS A 85 -13.87 1.23 7.58
N HIS A 86 -13.31 0.57 8.59
CA HIS A 86 -12.65 1.26 9.70
C HIS A 86 -11.46 2.11 9.20
N VAL A 87 -10.60 1.52 8.35
CA VAL A 87 -9.44 2.22 7.77
C VAL A 87 -9.88 3.39 6.88
N VAL A 88 -10.95 3.24 6.10
CA VAL A 88 -11.55 4.35 5.34
C VAL A 88 -11.96 5.49 6.26
N GLY A 89 -12.60 5.19 7.40
CA GLY A 89 -12.94 6.20 8.40
C GLY A 89 -11.70 6.90 9.00
N LEU A 90 -10.60 6.18 9.21
CA LEU A 90 -9.33 6.78 9.64
C LEU A 90 -8.73 7.70 8.57
N ILE A 91 -8.75 7.28 7.30
CA ILE A 91 -8.30 8.09 6.18
C ILE A 91 -9.12 9.39 6.08
N GLN A 92 -10.45 9.31 6.21
CA GLN A 92 -11.31 10.50 6.18
C GLN A 92 -10.95 11.49 7.30
N LYS A 93 -10.66 11.00 8.52
CA LYS A 93 -10.18 11.84 9.61
C LYS A 93 -8.84 12.50 9.30
N VAL A 94 -7.88 11.75 8.74
CA VAL A 94 -6.56 12.29 8.36
C VAL A 94 -6.70 13.34 7.27
N VAL A 95 -7.53 13.09 6.24
CA VAL A 95 -7.72 14.01 5.12
C VAL A 95 -8.47 15.29 5.54
N ALA A 96 -9.36 15.21 6.53
CA ALA A 96 -10.08 16.38 7.05
C ALA A 96 -9.20 17.33 7.87
N ASP A 97 -8.05 16.87 8.37
CA ASP A 97 -7.07 17.70 9.05
C ASP A 97 -6.11 18.33 8.03
N GLU A 98 -5.95 19.65 8.08
CA GLU A 98 -5.14 20.39 7.08
C GLU A 98 -3.68 19.92 7.05
N TYR A 99 -3.09 19.69 8.23
CA TYR A 99 -1.70 19.31 8.37
C TYR A 99 -1.48 17.85 7.96
N HIS A 100 -2.22 16.95 8.60
CA HIS A 100 -2.09 15.51 8.37
C HIS A 100 -2.60 15.10 6.99
N GLY A 101 -3.60 15.79 6.46
CA GLY A 101 -4.14 15.58 5.11
C GLY A 101 -3.13 15.95 4.04
N SER A 102 -2.51 17.12 4.14
CA SER A 102 -1.45 17.56 3.22
C SER A 102 -0.26 16.61 3.22
N LYS A 103 0.14 16.14 4.41
CA LYS A 103 1.23 15.19 4.58
C LYS A 103 0.92 13.82 3.98
N PHE A 104 -0.28 13.29 4.23
CA PHE A 104 -0.73 12.03 3.66
C PHE A 104 -0.88 12.11 2.14
N GLU A 105 -1.31 13.26 1.60
CA GLU A 105 -1.30 13.49 0.15
C GLU A 105 0.12 13.45 -0.42
N ARG A 106 1.08 14.15 0.20
CA ARG A 106 2.47 14.14 -0.24
C ARG A 106 3.03 12.72 -0.30
N ALA A 107 2.85 11.95 0.78
CA ALA A 107 3.33 10.56 0.83
C ALA A 107 2.78 9.72 -0.33
N ARG A 108 1.48 9.83 -0.66
CA ARG A 108 0.88 9.09 -1.79
C ARG A 108 1.38 9.53 -3.16
N ARG A 109 1.77 10.79 -3.33
CA ARG A 109 2.44 11.27 -4.56
C ARG A 109 3.83 10.66 -4.67
N ASP A 110 4.58 10.68 -3.58
CA ASP A 110 5.94 10.13 -3.53
C ASP A 110 5.96 8.62 -3.81
N TRP A 111 4.96 7.88 -3.31
CA TRP A 111 4.85 6.45 -3.59
C TRP A 111 4.51 6.15 -5.05
N SER A 112 3.67 6.96 -5.69
CA SER A 112 3.37 6.82 -7.13
C SER A 112 4.64 7.06 -7.95
N ALA A 113 5.30 8.20 -7.74
CA ALA A 113 6.51 8.58 -8.47
C ALA A 113 7.65 7.58 -8.26
N GLY A 114 7.95 7.24 -7.01
CA GLY A 114 9.00 6.27 -6.68
C GLY A 114 8.68 4.84 -7.11
N GLY A 115 7.41 4.49 -7.26
CA GLY A 115 6.99 3.21 -7.85
C GLY A 115 7.29 3.16 -9.34
N SER A 116 6.80 4.17 -10.09
CA SER A 116 6.99 4.24 -11.54
C SER A 116 8.46 4.30 -11.96
N MET A 117 9.30 5.06 -11.24
CA MET A 117 10.73 5.14 -11.54
C MET A 117 11.46 3.78 -11.45
N ARG A 118 11.02 2.88 -10.56
CA ARG A 118 11.65 1.55 -10.40
C ARG A 118 11.40 0.64 -11.60
N VAL A 119 10.33 0.88 -12.35
CA VAL A 119 10.02 0.13 -13.57
C VAL A 119 10.95 0.54 -14.71
N ASP A 120 11.27 1.82 -14.82
CA ASP A 120 12.17 2.35 -15.84
C ASP A 120 13.61 1.82 -15.64
N ASP A 121 14.04 1.64 -14.38
CA ASP A 121 15.35 1.09 -14.03
C ASP A 121 15.43 -0.45 -14.24
N GLN A 122 14.28 -1.13 -14.38
CA GLN A 122 14.18 -2.55 -14.70
C GLN A 122 14.06 -2.84 -16.21
N SER A 123 14.41 -1.90 -17.09
CA SER A 123 14.56 -2.16 -18.53
C SER A 123 15.79 -3.04 -18.89
N LYS A 124 16.38 -3.73 -17.91
CA LYS A 124 17.23 -4.89 -18.15
C LYS A 124 16.50 -6.14 -17.66
N THR A 125 16.07 -6.91 -18.65
CA THR A 125 15.49 -8.25 -18.61
C THR A 125 15.89 -9.05 -17.37
N GLY A 126 14.89 -9.35 -16.54
CA GLY A 126 14.91 -10.47 -15.61
C GLY A 126 13.59 -11.20 -15.79
N MET A 127 13.61 -12.29 -16.56
CA MET A 127 12.48 -13.21 -16.67
C MET A 127 12.16 -13.69 -15.25
N ALA A 128 10.98 -13.35 -14.74
CA ALA A 128 10.47 -14.01 -13.54
C ALA A 128 10.10 -15.43 -13.97
N ASP A 129 11.06 -16.34 -13.82
CA ASP A 129 10.85 -17.78 -14.00
C ASP A 129 9.73 -18.22 -13.06
N LEU A 130 8.54 -18.38 -13.63
CA LEU A 130 7.46 -19.19 -13.09
C LEU A 130 7.49 -20.51 -13.85
N GLU A 131 8.50 -21.33 -13.57
CA GLU A 131 8.47 -22.74 -13.94
C GLU A 131 8.42 -23.61 -12.68
N VAL A 132 7.43 -24.52 -12.67
CA VAL A 132 7.36 -25.65 -11.75
C VAL A 132 8.12 -26.79 -12.41
N GLN A 133 9.18 -27.28 -11.77
CA GLN A 133 9.77 -28.56 -12.14
C GLN A 133 9.17 -29.67 -11.28
N LEU A 134 8.72 -30.72 -11.95
CA LEU A 134 8.31 -31.98 -11.33
C LEU A 134 9.35 -33.05 -11.71
N ASP A 135 10.35 -33.16 -10.85
CA ASP A 135 11.04 -34.38 -10.45
C ASP A 135 11.55 -34.25 -9.00
#